data_AF-A0AAW5RT02-F1
#
_entry.id   AF-A0AAW5RT02-F1
#
_cell.length_a   1.000
_cell.length_b   1.000
_cell.length_c   1.000
_cell.angle_alpha   90.00
_cell.angle_beta   90.00
_cell.angle_gamma   90.00
#
_symmetry.space_group_name_H-M   'P 1'
#
loop_
_entity.id
_entity.type
_entity.pdbx_description
1 polymer ?
#
loop_
_entity_poly.entity_id
_entity_poly.type
_entity_poly.pdbx_seq_one_letter_code
_entity_poly.pdbx_strand_id
1 'polypeptide(L)'
;FHMDLQSINASLIRRRALRDFTPPLSQEIIKLLDGNEIITVEGLRKRVLQELQTYQHEIYGGEFNPADRFYQNDKRLSEKPATKIIAERLHHRLEPLGISVTIEHELKDENRSDFTATKMVSGQRRLLVTEVKGQWHRELYTAASAQLYERYSIHPDAEQQGIFLVIWFGVNEEVTGRKKHGIESAQMLKIDIEAKLPAELLGLIDVFVLDVSRA
;
A
#
# COMPACT_ATOMS: atom_id res chain seq x y z
N PHE A 1 1.21 0.62 30.88
CA PHE A 1 2.02 -0.61 30.73
C PHE A 1 2.22 -1.04 29.28
N HIS A 2 1.19 -1.33 28.47
CA HIS A 2 1.39 -1.75 27.06
C HIS A 2 1.76 -0.58 26.10
N MET A 3 1.15 0.60 26.31
CA MET A 3 1.47 1.82 25.53
C MET A 3 2.86 2.38 25.81
N ASP A 4 3.37 2.22 27.04
CA ASP A 4 4.70 2.70 27.43
C ASP A 4 5.80 1.90 26.74
N LEU A 5 5.60 0.58 26.57
CA LEU A 5 6.54 -0.27 25.85
C LEU A 5 6.58 0.04 24.34
N GLN A 6 5.45 0.41 23.75
CA GLN A 6 5.38 0.82 22.34
C GLN A 6 6.09 2.15 22.11
N SER A 7 5.90 3.14 22.99
CA SER A 7 6.58 4.44 22.88
C SER A 7 8.10 4.31 23.11
N ILE A 8 8.52 3.44 24.03
CA ILE A 8 9.93 3.11 24.27
C ILE A 8 10.53 2.40 23.04
N ASN A 9 9.80 1.47 22.43
CA ASN A 9 10.28 0.78 21.22
C ASN A 9 10.40 1.74 20.03
N ALA A 10 9.39 2.59 19.78
CA ALA A 10 9.43 3.60 18.74
C ALA A 10 10.59 4.60 18.90
N SER A 11 10.87 5.01 20.14
CA SER A 11 12.01 5.89 20.44
C SER A 11 13.37 5.19 20.30
N LEU A 12 13.46 3.89 20.59
CA LEU A 12 14.65 3.08 20.32
C LEU A 12 14.87 2.87 18.81
N ILE A 13 13.82 2.56 18.04
CA ILE A 13 13.88 2.45 16.58
C ILE A 13 14.33 3.78 15.97
N ARG A 14 13.77 4.92 16.42
CA ARG A 14 14.18 6.26 15.95
C ARG A 14 15.64 6.56 16.28
N ARG A 15 16.11 6.23 17.49
CA ARG A 15 17.53 6.38 17.86
C ARG A 15 18.45 5.48 17.04
N ARG A 16 17.98 4.28 16.67
CA ARG A 16 18.73 3.33 15.83
C ARG A 16 18.80 3.84 14.38
N ALA A 17 17.69 4.30 13.82
CA ALA A 17 17.63 4.92 12.50
C ALA A 17 18.50 6.18 12.40
N LEU A 18 18.57 7.00 13.47
CA LEU A 18 19.46 8.17 13.54
C LEU A 18 20.94 7.79 13.68
N ARG A 19 21.24 6.69 14.39
CA ARG A 19 22.60 6.20 14.59
C ARG A 19 23.17 5.53 13.33
N ASP A 20 22.32 4.82 12.60
CA ASP A 20 22.68 4.13 11.36
C ASP A 20 22.39 5.01 10.12
N PHE A 21 22.05 6.30 10.34
CA PHE A 21 21.84 7.27 9.28
C PHE A 21 23.16 7.55 8.56
N THR A 22 23.30 7.00 7.37
CA THR A 22 24.31 7.42 6.41
C THR A 22 23.70 8.49 5.51
N PRO A 23 24.22 9.73 5.51
CA PRO A 23 23.76 10.75 4.59
C PRO A 23 23.97 10.24 3.15
N PRO A 24 22.98 10.44 2.25
CA PRO A 24 23.12 10.05 0.86
C PRO A 24 24.33 10.75 0.24
N LEU A 25 25.02 10.05 -0.66
CA LEU A 25 26.15 10.61 -1.39
C LEU A 25 25.66 11.79 -2.25
N SER A 26 26.51 12.79 -2.50
CA SER A 26 26.14 13.95 -3.31
C SER A 26 25.60 13.57 -4.70
N GLN A 27 26.08 12.45 -5.26
CA GLN A 27 25.56 11.89 -6.51
C GLN A 27 24.14 11.33 -6.35
N GLU A 28 23.81 10.71 -5.22
CA GLU A 28 22.45 10.23 -4.91
C GLU A 28 21.49 11.41 -4.71
N ILE A 29 21.95 12.49 -4.08
CA ILE A 29 21.18 13.74 -3.96
C ILE A 29 20.90 14.33 -5.36
N ILE A 30 21.91 14.39 -6.24
CA ILE A 30 21.74 14.86 -7.62
C ILE A 30 20.76 13.96 -8.39
N LYS A 31 20.90 12.63 -8.27
CA LYS A 31 19.99 11.65 -8.89
C LYS A 31 18.54 11.71 -8.39
N LEU A 32 18.36 12.03 -7.10
CA LEU A 32 17.05 12.29 -6.50
C LEU A 32 16.43 13.60 -7.04
N LEU A 33 17.25 14.64 -7.18
CA LEU A 33 16.84 15.96 -7.66
C LEU A 33 16.60 16.00 -9.18
N ASP A 34 17.33 15.19 -9.95
CA ASP A 34 17.16 15.02 -11.41
C ASP A 34 15.92 14.18 -11.77
N GLY A 35 15.13 13.76 -10.77
CA GLY A 35 13.70 13.54 -10.93
C GLY A 35 13.24 12.14 -11.33
N ASN A 36 14.12 11.14 -11.42
CA ASN A 36 13.70 9.81 -11.88
C ASN A 36 14.31 8.60 -11.13
N GLU A 37 15.27 8.77 -10.22
CA GLU A 37 15.88 7.63 -9.54
C GLU A 37 15.30 7.43 -8.14
N ILE A 38 14.56 6.32 -7.98
CA ILE A 38 14.02 5.89 -6.68
C ILE A 38 15.18 5.40 -5.82
N ILE A 39 15.61 6.24 -4.88
CA ILE A 39 16.70 5.92 -3.95
C ILE A 39 16.23 5.67 -2.50
N THR A 40 15.02 6.10 -2.15
CA THR A 40 14.40 5.94 -0.83
C THR A 40 13.14 5.07 -0.89
N VAL A 41 12.71 4.51 0.25
CA VAL A 41 11.43 3.78 0.33
C VAL A 41 10.25 4.73 0.10
N GLU A 42 10.35 6.00 0.52
CA GLU A 42 9.34 7.03 0.20
C GLU A 42 9.23 7.26 -1.32
N GLY A 43 10.36 7.33 -2.03
CA GLY A 43 10.37 7.43 -3.49
C GLY A 43 9.73 6.21 -4.15
N LEU A 44 9.96 5.01 -3.60
CA LEU A 44 9.32 3.78 -4.05
C LEU A 44 7.81 3.82 -3.82
N ARG A 45 7.36 4.29 -2.64
CA ARG A 45 5.95 4.51 -2.32
C ARG A 45 5.28 5.45 -3.31
N LYS A 46 5.89 6.61 -3.55
CA LYS A 46 5.39 7.60 -4.53
C LYS A 46 5.29 6.99 -5.93
N ARG A 47 6.28 6.19 -6.35
CA ARG A 47 6.19 5.51 -7.66
C ARG A 47 5.05 4.52 -7.74
N VAL A 48 4.86 3.68 -6.71
CA VAL A 48 3.76 2.71 -6.69
C VAL A 48 2.40 3.43 -6.68
N LEU A 49 2.27 4.52 -5.92
CA LEU A 49 1.06 5.35 -5.93
C LEU A 49 0.78 5.97 -7.30
N GLN A 50 1.80 6.46 -8.01
CA GLN A 50 1.64 6.97 -9.38
C GLN A 50 1.15 5.88 -10.34
N GLU A 51 1.65 4.65 -10.23
CA GLU A 51 1.16 3.53 -11.04
C GLU A 51 -0.28 3.14 -10.67
N LEU A 52 -0.65 3.17 -9.38
CA LEU A 52 -2.03 2.95 -8.94
C LEU A 52 -2.98 4.03 -9.46
N GLN A 53 -2.55 5.30 -9.46
CA GLN A 53 -3.31 6.40 -10.07
C GLN A 53 -3.47 6.20 -11.58
N THR A 54 -2.40 5.81 -12.27
CA THR A 54 -2.45 5.50 -13.70
C THR A 54 -3.43 4.35 -13.96
N TYR A 55 -3.39 3.31 -13.13
CA TYR A 55 -4.31 2.19 -13.25
C TYR A 55 -5.76 2.60 -13.00
N GLN A 56 -6.03 3.48 -12.03
CA GLN A 56 -7.36 4.04 -11.81
C GLN A 56 -7.89 4.79 -13.05
N HIS A 57 -7.05 5.58 -13.73
CA HIS A 57 -7.44 6.27 -14.96
C HIS A 57 -7.74 5.28 -16.10
N GLU A 58 -6.94 4.22 -16.22
CA GLU A 58 -7.18 3.16 -17.20
C GLU A 58 -8.46 2.36 -16.92
N ILE A 59 -8.82 2.18 -15.64
CA ILE A 59 -10.09 1.54 -15.26
C ILE A 59 -11.29 2.38 -15.69
N TYR A 60 -11.22 3.71 -15.53
CA TYR A 60 -12.30 4.62 -15.93
C TYR A 60 -12.37 4.91 -17.43
N GLY A 61 -11.23 5.05 -18.10
CA GLY A 61 -11.15 5.53 -19.49
C GLY A 61 -10.61 4.52 -20.50
N GLY A 62 -10.32 3.29 -20.08
CA GLY A 62 -9.69 2.28 -20.93
C GLY A 62 -10.68 1.54 -21.83
N GLU A 63 -10.27 1.30 -23.08
CA GLU A 63 -11.05 0.57 -24.08
C GLU A 63 -11.28 -0.91 -23.73
N PHE A 64 -10.49 -1.46 -22.79
CA PHE A 64 -10.47 -2.88 -22.45
C PHE A 64 -11.26 -3.25 -21.19
N ASN A 65 -12.08 -2.33 -20.66
CA ASN A 65 -12.83 -2.49 -19.41
C ASN A 65 -12.06 -3.21 -18.30
N PRO A 66 -10.92 -2.68 -17.82
CA PRO A 66 -10.07 -3.38 -16.85
C PRO A 66 -10.79 -3.73 -15.53
N ALA A 67 -11.86 -3.00 -15.19
CA ALA A 67 -12.75 -3.30 -14.08
C ALA A 67 -13.32 -4.73 -14.13
N ASP A 68 -13.62 -5.27 -15.32
CA ASP A 68 -14.26 -6.58 -15.45
C ASP A 68 -13.42 -7.73 -14.93
N ARG A 69 -12.09 -7.57 -14.89
CA ARG A 69 -11.18 -8.54 -14.29
C ARG A 69 -11.45 -8.75 -12.79
N PHE A 70 -12.06 -7.77 -12.13
CA PHE A 70 -12.42 -7.83 -10.71
C PHE A 70 -13.75 -8.54 -10.44
N TYR A 71 -14.39 -9.10 -11.47
CA TYR A 71 -15.67 -9.79 -11.35
C TYR A 71 -15.61 -11.18 -11.99
N GLN A 72 -16.36 -12.13 -11.40
CA GLN A 72 -16.59 -13.45 -11.95
C GLN A 72 -18.07 -13.80 -11.79
N ASN A 73 -18.75 -14.10 -12.91
CA ASN A 73 -20.19 -14.40 -12.94
C ASN A 73 -21.04 -13.30 -12.26
N ASP A 74 -20.75 -12.04 -12.59
CA ASP A 74 -21.39 -10.82 -12.03
C ASP A 74 -21.28 -10.66 -10.51
N LYS A 75 -20.35 -11.40 -9.89
CA LYS A 75 -19.98 -11.22 -8.49
C LYS A 75 -18.57 -10.67 -8.42
N ARG A 76 -18.37 -9.73 -7.50
CA ARG A 76 -17.02 -9.25 -7.18
C ARG A 76 -16.11 -10.39 -6.74
N LEU A 77 -14.83 -10.27 -7.07
CA LEU A 77 -13.79 -11.16 -6.57
C LEU A 77 -13.54 -10.93 -5.07
N SER A 78 -12.97 -11.95 -4.41
CA SER A 78 -12.43 -11.82 -3.06
C SER A 78 -11.06 -11.11 -3.07
N GLU A 79 -10.55 -10.75 -1.89
CA GLU A 79 -9.32 -9.94 -1.75
C GLU A 79 -8.11 -10.60 -2.40
N LYS A 80 -7.92 -11.91 -2.20
CA LYS A 80 -6.77 -12.66 -2.74
C LYS A 80 -6.65 -12.60 -4.27
N PRO A 81 -7.67 -13.01 -5.06
CA PRO A 81 -7.59 -12.92 -6.51
C PRO A 81 -7.54 -11.48 -7.01
N ALA A 82 -8.21 -10.52 -6.35
CA ALA A 82 -8.11 -9.11 -6.73
C ALA A 82 -6.70 -8.54 -6.50
N THR A 83 -6.04 -8.94 -5.40
CA THR A 83 -4.65 -8.60 -5.11
C THR A 83 -3.71 -9.11 -6.20
N LYS A 84 -3.92 -10.34 -6.68
CA LYS A 84 -3.12 -10.90 -7.79
C LYS A 84 -3.21 -10.05 -9.06
N ILE A 85 -4.40 -9.59 -9.41
CA ILE A 85 -4.62 -8.72 -10.59
C ILE A 85 -3.83 -7.41 -10.45
N ILE A 86 -3.93 -6.78 -9.28
CA ILE A 86 -3.23 -5.51 -9.01
C ILE A 86 -1.71 -5.73 -9.02
N ALA A 87 -1.23 -6.74 -8.31
CA ALA A 87 0.20 -7.04 -8.21
C ALA A 87 0.81 -7.39 -9.57
N GLU A 88 0.12 -8.18 -10.40
CA GLU A 88 0.54 -8.49 -11.78
C GLU A 88 0.63 -7.21 -12.63
N ARG A 89 -0.38 -6.33 -12.57
CA ARG A 89 -0.37 -5.05 -13.30
C ARG A 89 0.81 -4.19 -12.90
N LEU A 90 1.02 -4.04 -11.58
CA LEU A 90 2.13 -3.28 -11.02
C LEU A 90 3.48 -3.89 -11.42
N HIS A 91 3.62 -5.22 -11.34
CA HIS A 91 4.82 -5.93 -11.76
C HIS A 91 5.21 -5.58 -13.20
N HIS A 92 4.29 -5.70 -14.14
CA HIS A 92 4.55 -5.39 -15.56
C HIS A 92 4.95 -3.93 -15.81
N ARG A 93 4.50 -2.99 -14.98
CA ARG A 93 4.84 -1.56 -15.10
C ARG A 93 6.15 -1.19 -14.43
N LEU A 94 6.46 -1.85 -13.32
CA LEU A 94 7.54 -1.49 -12.42
C LEU A 94 8.82 -2.29 -12.70
N GLU A 95 8.72 -3.50 -13.26
CA GLU A 95 9.87 -4.36 -13.58
C GLU A 95 10.88 -3.68 -14.52
N PRO A 96 10.47 -2.96 -15.59
CA PRO A 96 11.40 -2.23 -16.45
C PRO A 96 12.18 -1.12 -15.72
N LEU A 97 11.71 -0.69 -14.55
CA LEU A 97 12.35 0.32 -13.69
C LEU A 97 13.25 -0.32 -12.62
N GLY A 98 13.45 -1.64 -12.69
CA GLY A 98 14.21 -2.43 -11.72
C GLY A 98 13.48 -2.62 -10.39
N ILE A 99 12.14 -2.53 -10.38
CA ILE A 99 11.32 -2.73 -9.19
C ILE A 99 10.58 -4.05 -9.33
N SER A 100 10.85 -5.00 -8.45
CA SER A 100 10.13 -6.27 -8.39
C SER A 100 8.89 -6.14 -7.51
N VAL A 101 7.80 -6.80 -7.89
CA VAL A 101 6.57 -6.91 -7.09
C VAL A 101 6.36 -8.38 -6.75
N THR A 102 6.14 -8.71 -5.48
CA THR A 102 6.04 -10.10 -5.00
C THR A 102 4.86 -10.25 -4.04
N ILE A 103 4.02 -11.27 -4.26
CA ILE A 103 2.88 -11.60 -3.39
C ILE A 103 3.39 -12.46 -2.22
N GLU A 104 3.11 -12.06 -0.98
CA GLU A 104 3.72 -12.76 0.17
C GLU A 104 2.86 -13.89 0.76
N HIS A 105 1.54 -13.89 0.54
CA HIS A 105 0.63 -14.95 1.06
C HIS A 105 0.93 -16.36 0.53
N GLU A 106 1.77 -16.50 -0.49
CA GLU A 106 2.20 -17.80 -1.02
C GLU A 106 3.45 -18.36 -0.30
N LEU A 107 4.05 -17.59 0.62
CA LEU A 107 5.28 -17.91 1.33
C LEU A 107 5.03 -18.14 2.84
N LYS A 108 4.30 -19.21 3.18
CA LYS A 108 4.32 -20.00 4.44
C LYS A 108 4.45 -19.35 5.84
N ASP A 109 4.18 -18.06 6.04
CA ASP A 109 4.04 -17.45 7.39
C ASP A 109 2.79 -16.57 7.50
N GLU A 110 2.09 -16.67 8.63
CA GLU A 110 0.77 -16.07 8.88
C GLU A 110 0.76 -14.54 9.09
N ASN A 111 1.90 -13.85 8.97
CA ASN A 111 2.00 -12.44 9.39
C ASN A 111 2.61 -11.49 8.33
N ARG A 112 2.39 -11.78 7.04
CA ARG A 112 2.98 -11.05 5.91
C ARG A 112 2.00 -10.07 5.25
N SER A 113 2.54 -9.12 4.50
CA SER A 113 1.75 -8.16 3.71
C SER A 113 1.09 -8.83 2.51
N ASP A 114 0.05 -8.23 1.93
CA ASP A 114 -0.57 -8.80 0.73
C ASP A 114 0.43 -8.88 -0.45
N PHE A 115 1.19 -7.81 -0.68
CA PHE A 115 2.34 -7.83 -1.58
C PHE A 115 3.40 -6.79 -1.21
N THR A 116 4.62 -6.98 -1.72
CA THR A 116 5.74 -6.04 -1.58
C THR A 116 6.23 -5.54 -2.93
N ALA A 117 6.73 -4.31 -2.96
CA ALA A 117 7.53 -3.78 -4.04
C ALA A 117 8.97 -3.59 -3.56
N THR A 118 9.96 -4.01 -4.34
CA THR A 118 11.37 -3.99 -3.91
C THR A 118 12.28 -3.49 -5.01
N LYS A 119 13.27 -2.67 -4.65
CA LYS A 119 14.32 -2.19 -5.55
C LYS A 119 15.68 -2.25 -4.88
N MET A 120 16.71 -2.64 -5.62
CA MET A 120 18.10 -2.55 -5.18
C MET A 120 18.65 -1.17 -5.51
N VAL A 121 19.15 -0.46 -4.49
CA VAL A 121 19.76 0.88 -4.62
C VAL A 121 21.09 0.87 -3.87
N SER A 122 22.18 1.15 -4.56
CA SER A 122 23.53 1.23 -3.95
C SER A 122 23.89 -0.01 -3.11
N GLY A 123 23.46 -1.20 -3.55
CA GLY A 123 23.68 -2.48 -2.85
C GLY A 123 22.75 -2.74 -1.66
N GLN A 124 21.85 -1.81 -1.32
CA GLN A 124 20.84 -1.97 -0.28
C GLN A 124 19.46 -2.29 -0.90
N ARG A 125 18.70 -3.16 -0.24
CA ARG A 125 17.32 -3.46 -0.62
C ARG A 125 16.39 -2.41 -0.02
N ARG A 126 15.64 -1.71 -0.87
CA ARG A 126 14.49 -0.89 -0.46
C ARG A 126 13.24 -1.72 -0.65
N LEU A 127 12.41 -1.81 0.38
CA LEU A 127 11.19 -2.61 0.37
C LEU A 127 10.00 -1.74 0.76
N LEU A 128 8.90 -1.85 0.02
CA LEU A 128 7.63 -1.23 0.35
C LEU A 128 6.59 -2.33 0.55
N VAL A 129 5.88 -2.28 1.67
CA VAL A 129 4.75 -3.17 1.95
C VAL A 129 3.44 -2.54 1.48
N THR A 130 2.56 -3.35 0.91
CA THR A 130 1.19 -2.95 0.59
C THR A 130 0.21 -3.93 1.21
N GLU A 131 -0.76 -3.40 1.93
CA GLU A 131 -1.91 -4.17 2.42
C GLU A 131 -3.15 -3.85 1.61
N VAL A 132 -3.87 -4.88 1.19
CA VAL A 132 -5.04 -4.82 0.33
C VAL A 132 -6.26 -5.28 1.11
N LYS A 133 -7.31 -4.45 1.14
CA LYS A 133 -8.60 -4.80 1.72
C LYS A 133 -9.74 -4.52 0.77
N GLY A 134 -10.75 -5.37 0.78
CA GLY A 134 -12.04 -5.05 0.19
C GLY A 134 -12.82 -4.10 1.09
N GLN A 135 -13.64 -3.21 0.51
CA GLN A 135 -14.49 -2.30 1.30
C GLN A 135 -15.35 -3.05 2.36
N TRP A 136 -15.74 -4.30 2.09
CA TRP A 136 -16.56 -5.12 2.98
C TRP A 136 -15.81 -5.67 4.21
N HIS A 137 -14.48 -5.59 4.24
CA HIS A 137 -13.68 -6.18 5.31
C HIS A 137 -14.07 -5.59 6.67
N ARG A 138 -14.46 -6.45 7.63
CA ARG A 138 -15.00 -6.00 8.93
C ARG A 138 -14.04 -5.12 9.72
N GLU A 139 -12.75 -5.39 9.56
CA GLU A 139 -11.67 -4.69 10.23
C GLU A 139 -11.05 -3.60 9.35
N LEU A 140 -11.73 -3.07 8.32
CA LEU A 140 -11.13 -2.10 7.38
C LEU A 140 -10.38 -0.96 8.07
N TYR A 141 -10.99 -0.35 9.09
CA TYR A 141 -10.40 0.78 9.82
C TYR A 141 -9.29 0.36 10.80
N THR A 142 -9.47 -0.78 11.48
CA THR A 142 -8.48 -1.28 12.43
C THR A 142 -7.29 -1.92 11.71
N ALA A 143 -7.48 -2.50 10.53
CA ALA A 143 -6.42 -3.05 9.70
C ALA A 143 -5.47 -1.95 9.20
N ALA A 144 -6.02 -0.80 8.79
CA ALA A 144 -5.22 0.34 8.35
C ALA A 144 -4.21 0.83 9.41
N SER A 145 -4.58 0.73 10.69
CA SER A 145 -3.75 1.17 11.82
C SER A 145 -2.94 0.04 12.46
N ALA A 146 -3.56 -1.10 12.76
CA ALA A 146 -2.93 -2.19 13.51
C ALA A 146 -2.05 -3.11 12.64
N GLN A 147 -2.53 -3.53 11.46
CA GLN A 147 -1.80 -4.51 10.65
C GLN A 147 -0.54 -3.92 10.02
N LEU A 148 -0.57 -2.64 9.66
CA LEU A 148 0.61 -1.99 9.10
C LEU A 148 1.68 -1.74 10.18
N TYR A 149 1.27 -1.27 11.38
CA TYR A 149 2.19 -1.08 12.50
C TYR A 149 2.87 -2.37 12.97
N GLU A 150 2.11 -3.46 13.11
CA GLU A 150 2.63 -4.75 13.56
C GLU A 150 3.62 -5.34 12.53
N ARG A 151 3.37 -5.15 11.24
CA ARG A 151 4.22 -5.66 10.16
C ARG A 151 5.52 -4.87 9.95
N TYR A 152 5.58 -3.61 10.40
CA TYR A 152 6.84 -2.85 10.40
C TYR A 152 7.89 -3.43 11.35
N SER A 153 7.47 -4.19 12.35
CA SER A 153 8.41 -4.91 13.23
C SER A 153 9.10 -6.08 12.52
N ILE A 154 8.56 -6.55 11.39
CA ILE A 154 8.98 -7.77 10.69
C ILE A 154 9.89 -7.44 9.48
N HIS A 155 9.73 -6.27 8.86
CA HIS A 155 10.57 -5.83 7.73
C HIS A 155 11.40 -4.59 8.11
N PRO A 156 12.65 -4.76 8.58
CA PRO A 156 13.55 -3.64 8.87
C PRO A 156 13.78 -2.72 7.66
N ASP A 157 13.80 -3.33 6.46
CA ASP A 157 14.02 -2.65 5.17
C ASP A 157 12.81 -1.81 4.69
N ALA A 158 11.66 -1.93 5.38
CA ALA A 158 10.45 -1.20 5.01
C ALA A 158 10.44 0.26 5.48
N GLU A 159 11.39 0.67 6.33
CA GLU A 159 11.53 2.04 6.85
C GLU A 159 10.21 2.63 7.39
N GLN A 160 9.31 1.77 7.91
CA GLN A 160 7.95 2.11 8.36
C GLN A 160 7.03 2.71 7.28
N GLN A 161 7.38 2.58 6.00
CA GLN A 161 6.58 3.08 4.88
C GLN A 161 5.65 1.99 4.35
N GLY A 162 4.44 2.37 3.93
CA GLY A 162 3.52 1.42 3.31
C GLY A 162 2.38 2.07 2.55
N ILE A 163 1.61 1.21 1.87
CA ILE A 163 0.36 1.60 1.22
C ILE A 163 -0.78 0.76 1.82
N PHE A 164 -1.85 1.44 2.24
CA PHE A 164 -3.12 0.78 2.54
C PHE A 164 -4.03 0.93 1.33
N LEU A 165 -4.17 -0.15 0.56
CA LEU A 165 -4.95 -0.21 -0.66
C LEU A 165 -6.33 -0.79 -0.36
N VAL A 166 -7.38 -0.04 -0.67
CA VAL A 166 -8.76 -0.52 -0.56
C VAL A 166 -9.35 -0.68 -1.95
N ILE A 167 -10.03 -1.79 -2.19
CA ILE A 167 -10.74 -2.05 -3.43
C ILE A 167 -12.21 -1.69 -3.23
N TRP A 168 -12.68 -0.72 -4.00
CA TRP A 168 -14.04 -0.20 -3.99
C TRP A 168 -14.82 -0.73 -5.19
N PHE A 169 -15.92 -1.41 -4.91
CA PHE A 169 -16.82 -2.05 -5.87
C PHE A 169 -18.13 -1.28 -6.05
N GLY A 170 -18.30 -0.16 -5.34
CA GLY A 170 -19.47 0.69 -5.45
C GLY A 170 -20.32 0.73 -4.19
N VAL A 171 -21.32 1.61 -4.22
CA VAL A 171 -22.21 1.92 -3.09
C VAL A 171 -23.13 0.78 -2.66
N ASN A 172 -23.34 -0.19 -3.54
CA ASN A 172 -24.23 -1.33 -3.28
C ASN A 172 -23.53 -2.45 -2.51
N GLU A 173 -22.20 -2.40 -2.41
CA GLU A 173 -21.41 -3.36 -1.66
C GLU A 173 -21.25 -2.95 -0.20
N GLU A 174 -21.11 -3.93 0.67
CA GLU A 174 -20.99 -3.67 2.10
C GLU A 174 -19.71 -2.88 2.41
N VAL A 175 -19.78 -1.98 3.39
CA VAL A 175 -18.59 -1.35 3.98
C VAL A 175 -18.49 -1.81 5.42
N THR A 176 -17.38 -2.44 5.80
CA THR A 176 -17.18 -3.04 7.14
C THR A 176 -18.31 -4.00 7.57
N GLY A 177 -18.84 -4.77 6.62
CA GLY A 177 -19.98 -5.66 6.84
C GLY A 177 -21.33 -4.97 7.04
N ARG A 178 -21.43 -3.66 6.74
CA ARG A 178 -22.67 -2.87 6.83
C ARG A 178 -23.16 -2.50 5.44
N LYS A 179 -24.45 -2.76 5.16
CA LYS A 179 -25.12 -2.37 3.90
C LYS A 179 -25.57 -0.91 3.86
N LYS A 180 -25.87 -0.31 5.02
CA LYS A 180 -26.24 1.11 5.14
C LYS A 180 -25.10 1.87 5.77
N HIS A 181 -24.09 2.19 4.97
CA HIS A 181 -22.84 2.82 5.43
C HIS A 181 -22.74 4.31 5.10
N GLY A 182 -23.53 4.82 4.14
CA GLY A 182 -23.55 6.24 3.77
C GLY A 182 -22.27 6.72 3.07
N ILE A 183 -21.48 5.80 2.51
CA ILE A 183 -20.28 6.11 1.73
C ILE A 183 -20.67 6.04 0.25
N GLU A 184 -20.63 7.17 -0.44
CA GLU A 184 -21.16 7.29 -1.80
C GLU A 184 -20.09 7.16 -2.90
N SER A 185 -18.82 7.18 -2.54
CA SER A 185 -17.70 7.11 -3.49
C SER A 185 -16.43 6.56 -2.87
N ALA A 186 -15.52 6.06 -3.72
CA ALA A 186 -14.16 5.70 -3.34
C ALA A 186 -13.43 6.85 -2.62
N GLN A 187 -13.63 8.09 -3.08
CA GLN A 187 -13.03 9.27 -2.45
C GLN A 187 -13.57 9.52 -1.04
N MET A 188 -14.87 9.33 -0.82
CA MET A 188 -15.46 9.45 0.51
C MET A 188 -14.94 8.35 1.45
N LEU A 189 -14.77 7.12 0.96
CA LEU A 189 -14.16 6.04 1.74
C LEU A 189 -12.71 6.37 2.13
N LYS A 190 -11.93 6.92 1.18
CA LYS A 190 -10.54 7.36 1.42
C LYS A 190 -10.48 8.35 2.58
N ILE A 191 -11.27 9.43 2.51
CA ILE A 191 -11.32 10.48 3.54
C ILE A 191 -11.71 9.89 4.90
N ASP A 192 -12.71 9.00 4.93
CA ASP A 192 -13.18 8.40 6.18
C ASP A 192 -12.14 7.44 6.81
N ILE A 193 -11.34 6.75 6.01
CA ILE A 193 -10.20 5.95 6.52
C ILE A 193 -9.08 6.86 7.02
N GLU A 194 -8.69 7.87 6.24
CA GLU A 194 -7.62 8.81 6.60
C GLU A 194 -7.94 9.57 7.91
N ALA A 195 -9.21 9.94 8.12
CA ALA A 195 -9.65 10.59 9.35
C ALA A 195 -9.50 9.72 10.62
N LYS A 196 -9.42 8.39 10.45
CA LYS A 196 -9.27 7.41 11.54
C LYS A 196 -7.83 6.93 11.70
N LEU A 197 -6.90 7.38 10.86
CA LEU A 197 -5.49 7.04 10.99
C LEU A 197 -4.84 7.79 12.17
N PRO A 198 -4.06 7.10 13.03
CA PRO A 198 -3.22 7.76 14.02
C PRO A 198 -2.27 8.77 13.39
N ALA A 199 -2.08 9.92 14.04
CA ALA A 199 -1.21 10.98 13.56
C ALA A 199 0.24 10.52 13.32
N GLU A 200 0.69 9.51 14.06
CA GLU A 200 2.03 8.91 13.96
C GLU A 200 2.26 8.20 12.62
N LEU A 201 1.20 7.78 11.93
CA LEU A 201 1.27 7.07 10.65
C LEU A 201 1.13 8.01 9.44
N LEU A 202 0.79 9.29 9.68
CA LEU A 202 0.68 10.29 8.61
C LEU A 202 2.04 10.54 7.96
N GLY A 203 2.08 10.45 6.63
CA GLY A 203 3.31 10.61 5.85
C GLY A 203 4.21 9.38 5.80
N LEU A 204 3.91 8.34 6.58
CA LEU A 204 4.52 7.01 6.48
C LEU A 204 3.62 6.07 5.64
N ILE A 205 2.31 6.21 5.82
CA ILE A 205 1.30 5.40 5.13
C ILE A 205 0.47 6.29 4.22
N ASP A 206 0.31 5.86 2.97
CA ASP A 206 -0.70 6.43 2.07
C ASP A 206 -1.88 5.47 1.95
N VAL A 207 -3.09 6.03 2.05
CA VAL A 207 -4.32 5.30 1.74
C VAL A 207 -4.64 5.52 0.27
N PHE A 208 -4.83 4.44 -0.47
CA PHE A 208 -5.32 4.48 -1.85
C PHE A 208 -6.60 3.68 -1.95
N VAL A 209 -7.64 4.24 -2.57
CA VAL A 209 -8.89 3.52 -2.84
C VAL A 209 -9.01 3.34 -4.33
N LEU A 210 -8.84 2.09 -4.79
CA LEU A 210 -8.99 1.70 -6.19
C LEU A 210 -10.47 1.42 -6.46
N ASP A 211 -11.11 2.32 -7.20
CA ASP A 211 -12.46 2.17 -7.69
C ASP A 211 -12.50 1.25 -8.91
N VAL A 212 -13.12 0.08 -8.73
CA VAL A 212 -13.38 -0.94 -9.75
C VAL A 212 -14.88 -1.15 -9.94
N SER A 213 -15.71 -0.22 -9.46
CA SER A 213 -17.16 -0.30 -9.65
C SER A 213 -17.52 -0.29 -11.13
N ARG A 214 -18.48 -1.13 -11.50
CA ARG A 214 -19.10 -1.08 -12.83
C ARG A 214 -20.13 0.06 -12.80
N ALA A 215 -20.01 1.00 -13.74
CA ALA A 215 -21.01 2.04 -13.96
C ALA A 215 -22.30 1.45 -14.57
#